data_AF-G8S5I6-F1
#
_entry.id   AF-G8S5I6-F1
#
_cell.length_a   1.000
_cell.length_b   1.000
_cell.length_c   1.000
_cell.angle_alpha   90.00
_cell.angle_beta   90.00
_cell.angle_gamma   90.00
#
_symmetry.space_group_name_H-M   'P 1'
#
loop_
_entity.id
_entity.type
_entity.pdbx_description
1 polymer ?
#
loop_
_entity_poly.entity_id
_entity_poly.type
_entity_poly.pdbx_seq_one_letter_code
_entity_poly.pdbx_strand_id
1 'polypeptide(L)'
;MGSRLPTYDRRQVYVEVDPDTAHDPSRLAWHFRSASLATADWAGCTVFIFPDLEREDLPIFLDERVRTFYRKLCDDVPFLLYFLDPEPGTGTLLSVLCAHARDDQIAQRHGMVEIDPDERLRDRCARLVADAAVYADRLGDDWPAFVDELPLPDDFRTRALRMCQGRIP
;
A
#
# COMPACT_ATOMS: atom_id res chain seq x y z
N MET A 1 14.02 -28.04 -0.99
CA MET A 1 14.19 -26.67 -0.46
C MET A 1 12.82 -26.23 0.00
N GLY A 2 12.61 -26.18 1.32
CA GLY A 2 11.32 -25.78 1.89
C GLY A 2 11.22 -24.27 1.86
N SER A 3 10.26 -23.74 1.10
CA SER A 3 9.78 -22.37 1.24
C SER A 3 9.27 -22.22 2.67
N ARG A 4 10.01 -21.47 3.49
CA ARG A 4 9.52 -20.93 4.75
C ARG A 4 9.07 -19.52 4.44
N LEU A 5 7.90 -19.38 3.83
CA LEU A 5 7.13 -18.17 4.08
C LEU A 5 6.77 -18.20 5.57
N PRO A 6 7.14 -17.19 6.36
CA PRO A 6 6.63 -17.09 7.72
C PRO A 6 5.11 -17.03 7.61
N THR A 7 4.39 -17.95 8.27
CA THR A 7 3.03 -17.64 8.72
C THR A 7 3.19 -16.51 9.72
N TYR A 8 3.14 -15.28 9.21
CA TYR A 8 3.29 -14.09 10.01
C TYR A 8 2.09 -14.02 10.97
N ASP A 9 2.35 -14.17 12.27
CA ASP A 9 1.54 -13.54 13.31
C ASP A 9 1.71 -12.03 13.11
N ARG A 10 1.03 -11.45 12.09
CA ARG A 10 1.21 -10.07 11.64
C ARG A 10 0.69 -9.15 12.74
N ARG A 11 1.58 -8.75 13.64
CA ARG A 11 1.32 -7.60 14.52
C ARG A 11 1.12 -6.38 13.62
N GLN A 12 -0.12 -5.95 13.47
CA GLN A 12 -0.41 -4.68 12.82
C GLN A 12 0.27 -3.56 13.62
N VAL A 13 0.97 -2.68 12.91
CA VAL A 13 1.56 -1.47 13.46
C VAL A 13 0.70 -0.30 13.00
N TYR A 14 -0.01 0.30 13.96
CA TYR A 14 -0.85 1.45 13.71
C TYR A 14 -0.02 2.72 13.84
N VAL A 15 -0.10 3.57 12.82
CA VAL A 15 0.56 4.86 12.77
C VAL A 15 -0.53 5.92 12.70
N GLU A 16 -0.68 6.69 13.77
CA GLU A 16 -1.54 7.87 13.78
C GLU A 16 -0.95 8.97 12.90
N VAL A 17 -1.76 9.45 11.96
CA VAL A 17 -1.36 10.46 10.99
C VAL A 17 -2.36 11.61 11.03
N ASP A 18 -1.85 12.81 11.25
CA ASP A 18 -2.53 14.06 10.90
C ASP A 18 -2.13 14.42 9.46
N PRO A 19 -3.03 14.30 8.47
CA PRO A 19 -2.67 14.51 7.07
C PRO A 19 -2.41 15.99 6.73
N ASP A 20 -2.88 16.92 7.56
CA ASP A 20 -2.68 18.36 7.39
C ASP A 20 -1.26 18.78 7.84
N THR A 21 -0.61 17.99 8.70
CA THR A 21 0.77 18.26 9.18
C THR A 21 1.78 17.18 8.79
N ALA A 22 1.33 16.02 8.31
CA ALA A 22 2.17 14.95 7.78
C ALA A 22 2.67 15.28 6.37
N HIS A 23 3.52 16.30 6.31
CA HIS A 23 4.23 16.69 5.09
C HIS A 23 5.66 16.15 5.04
N ASP A 24 6.12 15.55 6.14
CA ASP A 24 7.49 15.09 6.29
C ASP A 24 7.56 13.55 6.31
N PRO A 25 7.94 12.91 5.20
CA PRO A 25 8.18 11.46 5.14
C PRO A 25 9.27 11.00 6.14
N SER A 26 10.07 11.93 6.70
CA SER A 26 11.00 11.63 7.77
C SER A 26 10.31 11.16 9.06
N ARG A 27 9.03 11.49 9.29
CA ARG A 27 8.24 10.95 10.42
C ARG A 27 7.92 9.47 10.23
N LEU A 28 7.60 9.03 9.01
CA LEU A 28 7.49 7.60 8.69
C LEU A 28 8.85 6.91 8.88
N ALA A 29 9.92 7.52 8.35
CA ALA A 29 11.27 6.99 8.52
C ALA A 29 11.74 6.98 9.98
N TRP A 30 11.27 7.92 10.81
CA TRP A 30 11.49 7.93 12.24
C TRP A 30 10.68 6.84 12.92
N HIS A 31 9.41 6.67 12.54
CA HIS A 31 8.56 5.62 13.06
C HIS A 31 9.16 4.23 12.78
N PHE A 32 9.53 3.96 11.53
CA PHE A 32 10.25 2.75 11.11
C PHE A 32 11.59 2.58 11.84
N ARG A 33 12.31 3.67 12.15
CA ARG A 33 13.58 3.61 12.91
C ARG A 33 13.38 3.45 14.42
N SER A 34 12.25 3.90 14.95
CA SER A 34 11.96 3.95 16.39
C SER A 34 11.38 2.63 16.91
N ALA A 35 10.64 1.91 16.07
CA ALA A 35 10.16 0.59 16.43
C ALA A 35 11.28 -0.43 16.20
N SER A 36 11.54 -1.26 17.22
CA SER A 36 12.70 -2.14 17.31
C SER A 36 12.64 -3.38 16.41
N LEU A 37 11.90 -3.30 15.30
CA LEU A 37 11.69 -4.37 14.34
C LEU A 37 12.70 -4.26 13.19
N ALA A 38 13.18 -5.39 12.66
CA ALA A 38 13.99 -5.37 11.45
C ALA A 38 13.11 -4.93 10.27
N THR A 39 13.66 -4.24 9.28
CA THR A 39 12.88 -3.69 8.13
C THR A 39 12.04 -4.74 7.40
N ALA A 40 12.48 -6.00 7.34
CA ALA A 40 11.72 -7.10 6.74
C ALA A 40 10.49 -7.51 7.59
N ASP A 41 10.52 -7.30 8.91
CA ASP A 41 9.40 -7.60 9.81
C ASP A 41 8.24 -6.60 9.64
N TRP A 42 8.45 -5.51 8.89
CA TRP A 42 7.42 -4.52 8.57
C TRP A 42 6.61 -4.86 7.32
N ALA A 43 6.99 -5.90 6.59
CA ALA A 43 6.32 -6.30 5.37
C ALA A 43 4.83 -6.55 5.64
N GLY A 44 3.98 -5.77 4.98
CA GLY A 44 2.52 -5.94 5.06
C GLY A 44 1.90 -5.75 6.45
N CYS A 45 2.49 -4.93 7.34
CA CYS A 45 1.98 -4.78 8.71
C CYS A 45 1.56 -3.35 9.07
N THR A 46 1.82 -2.35 8.23
CA THR A 46 1.59 -0.94 8.55
C THR A 46 0.17 -0.52 8.21
N VAL A 47 -0.51 0.05 9.20
CA VAL A 47 -1.85 0.63 9.05
C VAL A 47 -1.79 2.11 9.42
N PHE A 48 -2.15 3.00 8.50
CA PHE A 48 -2.35 4.42 8.86
C PHE A 48 -3.77 4.65 9.34
N ILE A 49 -3.89 5.30 10.49
CA ILE A 49 -5.17 5.75 11.04
C ILE A 49 -5.19 7.27 11.10
N PHE A 50 -6.35 7.87 10.81
CA PHE A 50 -6.54 9.32 10.83
C PHE A 50 -7.72 9.66 11.75
N PRO A 51 -7.54 9.58 13.09
CA PRO A 51 -8.64 9.61 14.05
C PRO A 51 -9.51 10.87 13.92
N ASP A 52 -8.90 12.02 13.64
CA ASP A 52 -9.60 13.29 13.50
C ASP A 52 -10.46 13.40 12.22
N LEU A 53 -10.29 12.45 11.30
CA LEU A 53 -10.98 12.43 9.99
C LEU A 53 -11.96 11.27 9.86
N GLU A 54 -12.03 10.37 10.83
CA GLU A 54 -13.03 9.31 10.86
C GLU A 54 -14.40 9.93 11.12
N ARG A 55 -15.27 9.86 10.11
CA ARG A 55 -16.63 10.41 10.16
C ARG A 55 -17.63 9.35 9.70
N GLU A 56 -18.80 9.32 10.34
CA GLU A 56 -19.86 8.36 10.00
C GLU A 56 -20.42 8.58 8.58
N ASP A 57 -20.35 9.81 8.07
CA ASP A 57 -20.97 10.22 6.80
C ASP A 57 -20.01 10.19 5.59
N LEU A 58 -18.71 10.08 5.82
CA LEU A 58 -17.70 10.07 4.76
C LEU A 58 -16.67 8.97 5.02
N PRO A 59 -16.61 7.94 4.16
CA PRO A 59 -15.53 6.97 4.23
C PRO A 59 -14.16 7.65 4.10
N ILE A 60 -13.25 7.32 5.01
CA ILE A 60 -11.94 7.99 5.17
C ILE A 60 -11.09 8.01 3.88
N PHE A 61 -11.21 6.99 3.04
CA PHE A 61 -10.50 6.88 1.75
C PHE A 61 -11.04 7.83 0.67
N LEU A 62 -12.17 8.51 0.93
CA LEU A 62 -12.73 9.57 0.09
C LEU A 62 -12.35 10.97 0.59
N ASP A 63 -11.77 11.11 1.79
CA ASP A 63 -11.28 12.42 2.27
C ASP A 63 -10.06 12.86 1.45
N GLU A 64 -10.14 14.05 0.85
CA GLU A 64 -9.12 14.55 -0.07
C GLU A 64 -7.76 14.82 0.61
N ARG A 65 -7.74 15.09 1.91
CA ARG A 65 -6.49 15.23 2.67
C ARG A 65 -5.80 13.88 2.82
N VAL A 66 -6.56 12.83 3.11
CA VAL A 66 -6.06 11.45 3.17
C VAL A 66 -5.51 11.03 1.81
N ARG A 67 -6.25 11.28 0.74
CA ARG A 67 -5.80 10.96 -0.63
C ARG A 67 -4.55 11.75 -1.01
N THR A 68 -4.49 13.04 -0.68
CA THR A 68 -3.30 13.88 -0.91
C THR A 68 -2.09 13.37 -0.14
N PHE A 69 -2.28 12.97 1.12
CA PHE A 69 -1.25 12.35 1.94
C PHE A 69 -0.68 11.10 1.26
N TYR A 70 -1.53 10.15 0.85
CA TYR A 70 -1.06 8.93 0.18
C TYR A 70 -0.35 9.20 -1.13
N ARG A 71 -0.88 10.10 -1.97
CA ARG A 71 -0.23 10.46 -3.24
C ARG A 71 1.18 10.99 -3.01
N LYS A 72 1.32 11.96 -2.09
CA LYS A 72 2.61 12.55 -1.74
C LYS A 72 3.55 11.50 -1.16
N LEU A 73 3.05 10.66 -0.25
CA LEU A 73 3.86 9.64 0.39
C LEU A 73 4.35 8.58 -0.61
N CYS A 74 3.54 8.20 -1.60
CA CYS A 74 3.98 7.32 -2.68
C CYS A 74 5.01 7.97 -3.61
N ASP A 75 4.96 9.29 -3.79
CA ASP A 75 5.98 10.02 -4.57
C ASP A 75 7.31 10.14 -3.79
N ASP A 76 7.24 10.35 -2.48
CA ASP A 76 8.41 10.46 -1.60
C ASP A 76 9.02 9.08 -1.24
N VAL A 77 8.18 8.05 -1.14
CA VAL A 77 8.54 6.67 -0.76
C VAL A 77 7.96 5.69 -1.79
N PRO A 78 8.63 5.47 -2.94
CA PRO A 78 8.09 4.67 -4.05
C PRO A 78 7.74 3.21 -3.68
N PHE A 79 8.43 2.65 -2.69
CA PHE A 79 8.23 1.28 -2.22
C PHE A 79 7.26 1.16 -1.04
N LEU A 80 6.48 2.21 -0.74
CA LEU A 80 5.56 2.26 0.40
C LEU A 80 4.71 0.99 0.54
N LEU A 81 4.16 0.49 -0.59
CA LEU A 81 3.27 -0.66 -0.63
C LEU A 81 3.86 -1.93 -0.01
N TYR A 82 5.19 -2.08 0.04
CA TYR A 82 5.84 -3.21 0.69
C TYR A 82 5.49 -3.29 2.19
N PHE A 83 5.32 -2.15 2.85
CA PHE A 83 5.05 -2.09 4.29
C PHE A 83 3.56 -2.13 4.63
N LEU A 84 2.68 -1.82 3.67
CA LEU A 84 1.27 -1.59 3.94
C LEU A 84 0.50 -2.89 4.09
N ASP A 85 -0.39 -2.93 5.08
CA ASP A 85 -1.30 -4.06 5.24
C ASP A 85 -2.18 -4.28 4.00
N PRO A 86 -2.09 -5.45 3.34
CA PRO A 86 -2.86 -5.76 2.15
C PRO A 86 -4.28 -6.25 2.45
N GLU A 87 -4.74 -6.26 3.72
CA GLU A 87 -6.08 -6.79 4.09
C GLU A 87 -7.21 -6.22 3.21
N PRO A 88 -8.05 -7.05 2.57
CA PRO A 88 -9.16 -6.57 1.76
C PRO A 88 -10.18 -5.77 2.59
N GLY A 89 -10.64 -4.62 2.09
CA GLY A 89 -11.75 -3.86 2.68
C GLY A 89 -11.38 -2.94 3.85
N THR A 90 -10.30 -3.22 4.57
CA THR A 90 -9.79 -2.41 5.70
C THR A 90 -8.31 -2.03 5.56
N GLY A 91 -7.59 -2.68 4.66
CA GLY A 91 -6.15 -2.51 4.49
C GLY A 91 -5.76 -1.16 3.91
N THR A 92 -4.56 -0.73 4.27
CA THR A 92 -3.98 0.54 3.82
C THR A 92 -3.66 0.55 2.33
N LEU A 93 -3.48 -0.63 1.73
CA LEU A 93 -3.36 -0.79 0.28
C LEU A 93 -4.56 -0.22 -0.49
N LEU A 94 -5.78 -0.53 -0.05
CA LEU A 94 -7.00 -0.02 -0.69
C LEU A 94 -7.06 1.52 -0.63
N SER A 95 -6.66 2.11 0.49
CA SER A 95 -6.60 3.56 0.65
C SER A 95 -5.63 4.21 -0.33
N VAL A 96 -4.48 3.59 -0.61
CA VAL A 96 -3.54 4.05 -1.65
C VAL A 96 -4.15 3.96 -3.05
N LEU A 97 -4.88 2.89 -3.36
CA LEU A 97 -5.55 2.76 -4.66
C LEU A 97 -6.62 3.84 -4.83
N CYS A 98 -7.44 4.10 -3.81
CA CYS A 98 -8.43 5.18 -3.78
C CYS A 98 -7.80 6.58 -3.91
N ALA A 99 -6.59 6.77 -3.37
CA ALA A 99 -5.87 8.03 -3.49
C ALA A 99 -5.49 8.40 -4.93
N HIS A 100 -5.29 7.40 -5.78
CA HIS A 100 -4.96 7.58 -7.21
C HIS A 100 -6.16 7.46 -8.15
N ALA A 101 -7.26 6.86 -7.70
CA ALA A 101 -8.51 6.78 -8.44
C ALA A 101 -9.21 8.15 -8.51
N ARG A 102 -9.99 8.39 -9.55
CA ARG A 102 -10.98 9.49 -9.59
C ARG A 102 -12.23 9.07 -8.82
N ASP A 103 -13.02 10.03 -8.36
CA ASP A 103 -14.20 9.75 -7.53
C ASP A 103 -15.24 8.91 -8.30
N ASP A 104 -15.38 9.11 -9.61
CA ASP A 104 -16.26 8.32 -10.48
C ASP A 104 -15.80 6.86 -10.67
N GLN A 105 -14.58 6.54 -10.25
CA GLN A 105 -14.00 5.19 -10.30
C GLN A 105 -14.13 4.46 -8.97
N ILE A 106 -14.57 5.12 -7.89
CA ILE A 106 -14.71 4.50 -6.57
C ILE A 106 -16.19 4.25 -6.31
N ALA A 107 -16.54 3.01 -6.05
CA ALA A 107 -17.91 2.62 -5.72
C ALA A 107 -17.93 1.84 -4.40
N GLN A 108 -18.95 2.06 -3.58
CA GLN A 108 -19.23 1.19 -2.44
C GLN A 108 -20.34 0.22 -2.83
N ARG A 109 -20.04 -1.09 -2.84
CA ARG A 109 -20.98 -2.16 -3.18
C ARG A 109 -20.96 -3.22 -2.10
N HIS A 110 -22.14 -3.57 -1.58
CA HIS A 110 -22.28 -4.59 -0.53
C HIS A 110 -21.42 -4.35 0.73
N GLY A 111 -21.20 -3.07 1.08
CA GLY A 111 -20.34 -2.69 2.20
C GLY A 111 -18.83 -2.76 1.91
N MET A 112 -18.43 -3.17 0.71
CA MET A 112 -17.04 -3.17 0.26
C MET A 112 -16.77 -2.01 -0.69
N VAL A 113 -15.54 -1.51 -0.67
CA VAL A 113 -15.06 -0.52 -1.63
C VAL A 113 -14.54 -1.26 -2.84
N GLU A 114 -15.06 -0.89 -4.00
CA GLU A 114 -14.60 -1.35 -5.31
C GLU A 114 -14.03 -0.17 -6.08
N ILE A 115 -12.98 -0.43 -6.85
CA ILE A 115 -12.41 0.54 -7.79
C ILE A 115 -12.64 0.00 -9.19
N ASP A 116 -13.15 0.83 -10.10
CA ASP A 116 -13.25 0.56 -11.53
C ASP A 116 -12.14 1.32 -12.29
N PRO A 117 -10.95 0.70 -12.44
CA PRO A 117 -9.79 1.40 -12.94
C PRO A 117 -9.79 1.51 -14.46
N ASP A 118 -9.60 2.74 -14.93
CA ASP A 118 -9.19 3.00 -16.32
C ASP A 118 -7.71 2.61 -16.54
N GLU A 119 -7.30 2.57 -17.80
CA GLU A 119 -5.94 2.16 -18.19
C GLU A 119 -4.84 2.97 -17.47
N ARG A 120 -5.07 4.27 -17.23
CA ARG A 120 -4.10 5.14 -16.55
C ARG A 120 -3.94 4.73 -15.09
N LEU A 121 -5.05 4.45 -14.40
CA LEU A 121 -5.01 3.98 -13.02
C LEU A 121 -4.34 2.61 -12.91
N ARG A 122 -4.66 1.68 -13.83
CA ARG A 122 -4.03 0.35 -13.91
C ARG A 122 -2.51 0.47 -14.00
N ASP A 123 -2.03 1.33 -14.89
CA ASP A 123 -0.61 1.57 -15.10
C ASP A 123 0.08 2.25 -13.90
N ARG A 124 -0.61 3.15 -13.19
CA ARG A 124 -0.06 3.78 -11.99
C ARG A 124 0.08 2.76 -10.86
N CYS A 125 -0.95 1.96 -10.62
CA CYS A 125 -0.95 0.96 -9.56
C CYS A 125 0.07 -0.16 -9.84
N ALA A 126 0.16 -0.63 -11.10
CA ALA A 126 1.18 -1.61 -11.49
C ALA A 126 2.62 -1.10 -11.23
N ARG A 127 2.87 0.20 -11.44
CA ARG A 127 4.17 0.82 -11.12
C ARG A 127 4.46 0.82 -9.63
N LEU A 128 3.50 1.20 -8.79
CA LEU A 128 3.65 1.19 -7.33
C LEU A 128 3.95 -0.21 -6.80
N VAL A 129 3.24 -1.22 -7.32
CA VAL A 129 3.47 -2.63 -6.96
C VAL A 129 4.86 -3.08 -7.43
N ALA A 130 5.28 -2.71 -8.63
CA ALA A 130 6.61 -3.02 -9.14
C ALA A 130 7.73 -2.34 -8.33
N ASP A 131 7.53 -1.09 -7.88
CA ASP A 131 8.47 -0.38 -7.01
C ASP A 131 8.64 -1.10 -5.66
N ALA A 132 7.53 -1.54 -5.06
CA ALA A 132 7.56 -2.36 -3.84
C ALA A 132 8.21 -3.73 -4.05
N ALA A 133 7.92 -4.42 -5.16
CA ALA A 133 8.53 -5.71 -5.48
C ALA A 133 10.04 -5.61 -5.71
N VAL A 134 10.52 -4.57 -6.40
CA VAL A 134 11.96 -4.31 -6.55
C VAL A 134 12.62 -4.02 -5.20
N TYR A 135 11.90 -3.39 -4.28
CA TYR A 135 12.41 -3.19 -2.93
C TYR A 135 12.47 -4.49 -2.13
N ALA A 136 11.45 -5.34 -2.23
CA ALA A 136 11.45 -6.68 -1.63
C ALA A 136 12.66 -7.51 -2.10
N ASP A 137 12.93 -7.53 -3.40
CA ASP A 137 14.10 -8.21 -3.98
C ASP A 137 15.42 -7.71 -3.39
N ARG A 138 15.57 -6.39 -3.22
CA ARG A 138 16.78 -5.79 -2.60
C ARG A 138 16.96 -6.19 -1.15
N LEU A 139 15.88 -6.53 -0.45
CA LEU A 139 15.92 -7.06 0.91
C LEU A 139 16.18 -8.57 0.96
N GLY A 140 16.16 -9.25 -0.20
CA GLY A 140 16.32 -10.69 -0.31
C GLY A 140 15.01 -11.48 -0.17
N ASP A 141 13.87 -10.81 -0.27
CA ASP A 141 12.55 -11.44 -0.20
C ASP A 141 12.11 -12.03 -1.56
N ASP A 142 11.15 -12.95 -1.49
CA ASP A 142 10.47 -13.54 -2.66
C ASP A 142 9.50 -12.50 -3.25
N TRP A 143 10.02 -11.62 -4.11
CA TRP A 143 9.21 -10.57 -4.73
C TRP A 143 8.06 -11.10 -5.59
N PRO A 144 8.15 -12.24 -6.31
CA PRO A 144 6.98 -12.82 -6.97
C PRO A 144 5.89 -13.21 -5.97
N ALA A 145 6.25 -13.89 -4.87
CA ALA A 145 5.29 -14.25 -3.83
C ALA A 145 4.64 -13.01 -3.20
N PHE A 146 5.41 -11.93 -2.96
CA PHE A 146 4.86 -10.64 -2.51
C PHE A 146 3.76 -10.15 -3.47
N VAL A 147 4.03 -10.10 -4.77
CA VAL A 147 3.04 -9.65 -5.76
C VAL A 147 1.82 -10.58 -5.78
N ASP A 148 2.02 -11.89 -5.61
CA ASP A 148 0.96 -12.88 -5.64
C ASP A 148 0.02 -12.84 -4.44
N GLU A 149 0.53 -12.44 -3.27
CA GLU A 149 -0.23 -12.30 -2.02
C GLU A 149 -1.10 -11.04 -1.97
N LEU A 150 -0.82 -10.04 -2.83
CA LEU A 150 -1.66 -8.85 -2.89
C LEU A 150 -3.04 -9.22 -3.48
N PRO A 151 -4.15 -8.75 -2.89
CA PRO A 151 -5.50 -8.99 -3.41
C PRO A 151 -5.80 -8.09 -4.62
N LEU A 152 -4.95 -8.19 -5.65
CA LEU A 152 -5.04 -7.44 -6.89
C LEU A 152 -5.76 -8.25 -7.97
N PRO A 153 -6.52 -7.59 -8.86
CA PRO A 153 -7.00 -8.22 -10.09
C PRO A 153 -5.87 -8.83 -10.93
N ASP A 154 -6.15 -9.93 -11.63
CA ASP A 154 -5.15 -10.67 -12.43
C ASP A 154 -4.42 -9.81 -13.47
N ASP A 155 -5.11 -8.84 -14.05
CA ASP A 155 -4.53 -7.95 -15.05
C ASP A 155 -3.56 -6.92 -14.42
N PHE A 156 -3.83 -6.45 -13.20
CA PHE A 156 -2.91 -5.62 -12.41
C PHE A 156 -1.66 -6.41 -12.07
N ARG A 157 -1.85 -7.63 -11.55
CA ARG A 157 -0.77 -8.56 -11.22
C ARG A 157 0.12 -8.81 -12.42
N THR A 158 -0.46 -9.17 -13.56
CA THR A 158 0.28 -9.44 -14.81
C THR A 158 1.08 -8.22 -15.26
N ARG A 159 0.51 -7.01 -15.19
CA ARG A 159 1.23 -5.77 -15.52
C ARG A 159 2.38 -5.52 -14.57
N ALA A 160 2.18 -5.64 -13.26
CA ALA A 160 3.21 -5.43 -12.26
C ALA A 160 4.38 -6.40 -12.47
N LEU A 161 4.11 -7.70 -12.65
CA LEU A 161 5.13 -8.72 -12.93
C LEU A 161 5.98 -8.38 -14.16
N ARG A 162 5.35 -7.94 -15.26
CA ARG A 162 6.07 -7.50 -16.47
C ARG A 162 6.97 -6.29 -16.21
N MET A 163 6.52 -5.34 -15.39
CA MET A 163 7.34 -4.18 -15.01
C MET A 163 8.55 -4.58 -14.15
N CYS A 164 8.42 -5.63 -13.33
CA CYS A 164 9.52 -6.17 -12.52
C CYS A 164 10.60 -6.86 -13.36
N GLN A 165 10.23 -7.61 -14.40
CA GLN A 165 11.16 -8.36 -15.27
C GLN A 165 12.22 -7.48 -15.96
N GLY A 166 11.95 -6.18 -16.14
CA GLY A 166 12.93 -5.23 -16.68
C GLY A 166 13.81 -4.54 -15.63
N ARG A 167 13.61 -4.84 -14.34
CA ARG A 167 14.16 -4.09 -13.20
C ARG A 167 14.90 -4.96 -12.20
N ILE A 168 14.59 -6.25 -12.16
CA ILE A 168 15.16 -7.25 -11.26
C ILE A 168 16.02 -8.21 -12.11
N PRO A 169 17.31 -8.39 -11.77
CA PRO A 169 18.26 -9.17 -12.56
C PRO A 169 18.02 -10.68 -12.57
#